data_AF-A0A6A8LN80-F1
#
_entry.id   AF-A0A6A8LN80-F1
#
_cell.length_a   1.000
_cell.length_b   1.000
_cell.length_c   1.000
_cell.angle_alpha   90.00
_cell.angle_beta   90.00
_cell.angle_gamma   90.00
#
_symmetry.space_group_name_H-M   'P 1'
#
loop_
_entity.id
_entity.type
_entity.pdbx_description
1 polymer ?
#
loop_
_entity_poly.entity_id
_entity_poly.type
_entity_poly.pdbx_seq_one_letter_code
_entity_poly.pdbx_strand_id
1 'polypeptide(L)'
;TFLLYLLVGFLNFRPIGHKSIPVPEVLIFQGQQIWLSGFMGMILAGIIMLIIITSFTSDTDPFRKMNFDKKRIKKIIDNYSGNEVSHLAFLRDKNIYYYRVNGEDIMYFMYRRKNDKLIFMGEPVGNMDYLKDAIKELMTQADYYGYELVFYEINSKLTMLLHDLGFDFIKNGEEGYVTLKDFSLSGKKKRGERALINKFEREGYTFEMIEPPFSKELIQELKQVSDSWLDGQLEKGFSLGFFDEYYLNQANISIIKDADNKIVAFASMMPMDDKTLSIDLMRHSKQAPSGIMDKIFITLFEYGKENGYERFDMGMAPLANVGTSQYSFIEERAAHFIYEYGYSFYGFQGLRDYKDKYVSYWLPKYTAYRKRSSIVSTMLEVTSVVNSKRREQFRREISLSRFWS
;
A
#
# COMPACT_ATOMS: atom_id res chain seq x y z
N THR A 1 -16.43 -10.54 45.90
CA THR A 1 -16.30 -12.00 46.15
C THR A 1 -14.85 -12.41 46.36
N PHE A 2 -13.93 -12.15 45.42
CA PHE A 2 -12.48 -12.45 45.55
C PHE A 2 -11.80 -11.84 46.78
N LEU A 3 -12.10 -10.56 47.10
CA LEU A 3 -11.58 -9.89 48.30
C LEU A 3 -12.04 -10.54 49.62
N LEU A 4 -13.29 -11.03 49.66
CA LEU A 4 -13.83 -11.74 50.82
C LEU A 4 -13.09 -13.08 51.01
N TYR A 5 -12.75 -13.77 49.93
CA TYR A 5 -11.98 -15.02 49.94
C TYR A 5 -10.52 -14.84 50.36
N LEU A 6 -9.88 -13.76 49.91
CA LEU A 6 -8.53 -13.39 50.36
C LEU A 6 -8.52 -13.10 51.86
N LEU A 7 -9.56 -12.45 52.38
CA LEU A 7 -9.68 -12.10 53.79
C LEU A 7 -9.90 -13.35 54.67
N VAL A 8 -10.74 -14.29 54.24
CA VAL A 8 -10.94 -15.59 54.93
C VAL A 8 -9.69 -16.47 54.85
N GLY A 9 -9.02 -16.53 53.71
CA GLY A 9 -7.75 -17.27 53.55
C GLY A 9 -6.63 -16.68 54.39
N PHE A 10 -6.52 -15.35 54.47
CA PHE A 10 -5.52 -14.65 55.28
C PHE A 10 -5.73 -14.85 56.78
N LEU A 11 -6.99 -14.87 57.25
CA LEU A 11 -7.31 -15.19 58.65
C LEU A 11 -6.90 -16.62 59.03
N ASN A 12 -6.85 -17.55 58.06
CA ASN A 12 -6.44 -18.95 58.27
C ASN A 12 -4.92 -19.18 58.16
N PHE A 13 -4.15 -18.25 57.56
CA PHE A 13 -2.71 -18.44 57.30
C PHE A 13 -1.79 -18.08 58.48
N ARG A 14 -2.31 -17.97 59.72
CA ARG A 14 -1.49 -17.76 60.92
C ARG A 14 -1.25 -19.07 61.68
N PRO A 15 -0.06 -19.70 61.59
CA PRO A 15 0.28 -20.82 62.45
C PRO A 15 1.05 -20.33 63.68
N ILE A 16 0.39 -19.81 64.72
CA ILE A 16 0.93 -19.78 66.10
C ILE A 16 -0.24 -19.78 67.09
N GLY A 17 -0.33 -20.84 67.91
CA GLY A 17 -0.78 -20.80 69.30
C GLY A 17 -2.24 -20.42 69.61
N HIS A 18 -3.07 -21.44 69.81
CA HIS A 18 -4.36 -21.46 70.53
C HIS A 18 -5.63 -20.90 69.85
N LYS A 19 -6.62 -21.81 69.77
CA LYS A 19 -8.04 -21.66 69.39
C LYS A 19 -8.31 -21.36 67.91
N SER A 20 -8.48 -22.44 67.14
CA SER A 20 -9.25 -22.42 65.90
C SER A 20 -10.69 -22.00 66.19
N ILE A 21 -11.11 -20.85 65.68
CA ILE A 21 -12.51 -20.44 65.68
C ILE A 21 -13.24 -21.40 64.73
N PRO A 22 -14.26 -22.17 65.17
CA PRO A 22 -14.99 -23.05 64.27
C PRO A 22 -15.78 -22.17 63.30
N VAL A 23 -15.38 -22.21 62.04
CA VAL A 23 -16.12 -21.57 60.95
C VAL A 23 -17.46 -22.32 60.82
N PRO A 24 -18.62 -21.63 60.83
CA PRO A 24 -19.92 -22.27 60.60
C PRO A 24 -19.87 -23.13 59.32
N GLU A 25 -20.40 -24.36 59.35
CA GLU A 25 -20.47 -25.25 58.16
C GLU A 25 -21.15 -24.59 56.95
N VAL A 26 -21.95 -23.54 57.17
CA VAL A 26 -22.57 -22.69 56.13
C VAL A 26 -21.52 -21.94 55.27
N LEU A 27 -20.33 -21.69 55.81
CA LEU A 27 -19.20 -21.06 55.11
C LEU A 27 -18.21 -22.08 54.53
N ILE A 28 -18.34 -23.37 54.88
CA ILE A 28 -17.61 -24.47 54.26
C ILE A 28 -18.44 -24.91 53.06
N PHE A 29 -18.07 -24.40 51.89
CA PHE A 29 -18.80 -24.62 50.66
C PHE A 29 -19.09 -26.11 50.41
N GLN A 30 -20.33 -26.41 49.97
CA GLN A 30 -20.61 -27.52 49.04
C GLN A 30 -19.98 -27.23 47.66
N GLY A 31 -18.66 -27.00 47.65
CA GLY A 31 -18.01 -26.06 46.73
C GLY A 31 -17.44 -26.64 45.45
N GLN A 32 -17.41 -27.96 45.32
CA GLN A 32 -16.93 -28.56 44.07
C GLN A 32 -18.02 -28.54 43.01
N GLN A 33 -19.28 -28.83 43.36
CA GLN A 33 -20.37 -28.92 42.38
C GLN A 33 -20.76 -27.54 41.80
N ILE A 34 -20.76 -26.49 42.63
CA ILE A 34 -21.10 -25.12 42.18
C ILE A 34 -19.98 -24.55 41.29
N TRP A 35 -18.70 -24.81 41.63
CA TRP A 35 -17.58 -24.41 40.78
C TRP A 35 -17.53 -25.21 39.48
N LEU A 36 -17.77 -26.52 39.54
CA LEU A 36 -17.77 -27.39 38.36
C LEU A 36 -18.91 -27.03 37.41
N SER A 37 -20.11 -26.75 37.92
CA SER A 37 -21.25 -26.30 37.10
C SER A 37 -21.01 -24.93 36.46
N GLY A 38 -20.41 -23.98 37.18
CA GLY A 38 -20.00 -22.69 36.61
C GLY A 38 -18.93 -22.83 35.51
N PHE A 39 -17.93 -23.69 35.72
CA PHE A 39 -16.89 -23.98 34.73
C PHE A 39 -17.45 -24.67 33.49
N MET A 40 -18.32 -25.66 33.65
CA MET A 40 -19.01 -26.33 32.54
C MET A 40 -19.91 -25.36 31.78
N GLY A 41 -20.58 -24.42 32.47
CA GLY A 41 -21.34 -23.35 31.85
C GLY A 41 -20.48 -22.41 31.00
N MET A 42 -19.29 -22.04 31.47
CA MET A 42 -18.34 -21.22 30.70
C MET A 42 -17.80 -21.98 29.47
N ILE A 43 -17.49 -23.28 29.60
CA ILE A 43 -17.10 -24.12 28.46
C ILE A 43 -18.23 -24.20 27.44
N LEU A 44 -19.46 -24.45 27.89
CA LEU A 44 -20.63 -24.54 27.00
C LEU A 44 -20.88 -23.20 26.29
N ALA A 45 -20.80 -22.07 27.02
CA ALA A 45 -20.90 -20.75 26.43
C ALA A 45 -19.76 -20.48 25.42
N GLY A 46 -18.54 -20.90 25.73
CA GLY A 46 -17.40 -20.84 24.82
C GLY A 46 -17.61 -21.68 23.55
N ILE A 47 -18.13 -22.91 23.68
CA ILE A 47 -18.45 -23.79 22.55
C ILE A 47 -19.58 -23.19 21.71
N ILE A 48 -20.65 -22.69 22.32
CA ILE A 48 -21.76 -22.02 21.60
C ILE A 48 -21.25 -20.78 20.88
N MET A 49 -20.42 -19.95 21.53
CA MET A 49 -19.80 -18.79 20.92
C MET A 49 -18.89 -19.20 19.75
N LEU A 50 -18.12 -20.28 19.88
CA LEU A 50 -17.26 -20.80 18.82
C LEU A 50 -18.07 -21.40 17.66
N ILE A 51 -19.19 -22.06 17.93
CA ILE A 51 -20.14 -22.54 16.91
C ILE A 51 -20.77 -21.35 16.18
N ILE A 52 -21.23 -20.32 16.89
CA ILE A 52 -21.76 -19.10 16.27
C ILE A 52 -20.67 -18.46 15.39
N ILE A 53 -19.46 -18.29 15.92
CA ILE A 53 -18.36 -17.71 15.14
C ILE A 53 -18.09 -18.58 13.90
N THR A 54 -17.97 -19.90 14.03
CA THR A 54 -17.63 -20.78 12.90
C THR A 54 -18.78 -20.94 11.89
N SER A 55 -20.04 -20.98 12.32
CA SER A 55 -21.19 -21.05 11.42
C SER A 55 -21.43 -19.73 10.68
N PHE A 56 -21.28 -18.58 11.34
CA PHE A 56 -21.37 -17.26 10.69
C PHE A 56 -20.11 -16.89 9.88
N THR A 57 -18.97 -17.54 10.14
CA THR A 57 -17.75 -17.39 9.31
C THR A 57 -17.55 -18.51 8.29
N SER A 58 -18.49 -19.47 8.20
CA SER A 58 -18.44 -20.57 7.23
C SER A 58 -18.85 -20.16 5.81
N ASP A 59 -19.50 -19.01 5.64
CA ASP A 59 -19.63 -18.40 4.31
C ASP A 59 -18.23 -18.06 3.80
N THR A 60 -17.92 -18.48 2.58
CA THR A 60 -16.61 -18.23 1.99
C THR A 60 -16.47 -16.74 1.69
N ASP A 61 -15.99 -15.97 2.68
CA ASP A 61 -15.66 -14.55 2.57
C ASP A 61 -14.94 -14.28 1.23
N PRO A 62 -15.60 -13.62 0.27
CA PRO A 62 -15.06 -13.39 -1.07
C PRO A 62 -13.83 -12.48 -1.02
N PHE A 63 -13.66 -11.71 0.07
CA PHE A 63 -12.53 -10.81 0.26
C PHE A 63 -11.29 -11.49 0.85
N ARG A 64 -11.40 -12.77 1.25
CA ARG A 64 -10.30 -13.53 1.84
C ARG A 64 -9.36 -14.16 0.80
N LYS A 65 -9.86 -14.52 -0.38
CA LYS A 65 -9.08 -15.23 -1.42
C LYS A 65 -8.38 -14.25 -2.35
N MET A 66 -7.11 -14.56 -2.68
CA MET A 66 -6.38 -13.85 -3.73
C MET A 66 -6.83 -14.32 -5.10
N ASN A 67 -7.60 -13.49 -5.80
CA ASN A 67 -8.13 -13.81 -7.13
C ASN A 67 -7.30 -13.15 -8.26
N PHE A 68 -5.98 -13.20 -8.16
CA PHE A 68 -5.12 -12.70 -9.25
C PHE A 68 -5.22 -13.62 -10.47
N ASP A 69 -5.65 -13.06 -11.61
CA ASP A 69 -5.64 -13.75 -12.90
C ASP A 69 -5.11 -12.79 -13.97
N LYS A 70 -3.89 -13.08 -14.45
CA LYS A 70 -3.20 -12.28 -15.47
C LYS A 70 -4.05 -12.10 -16.73
N LYS A 71 -4.78 -13.13 -17.17
CA LYS A 71 -5.55 -13.08 -18.43
C LYS A 71 -6.76 -12.17 -18.29
N ARG A 72 -7.47 -12.25 -17.15
CA ARG A 72 -8.64 -11.39 -16.87
C ARG A 72 -8.24 -9.93 -16.74
N ILE A 73 -7.17 -9.64 -16.00
CA ILE A 73 -6.64 -8.27 -15.83
C ILE A 73 -6.22 -7.68 -17.19
N LYS A 74 -5.43 -8.41 -17.98
CA LYS A 74 -5.01 -7.94 -19.31
C LYS A 74 -6.21 -7.69 -20.22
N LYS A 75 -7.19 -8.59 -20.25
CA LYS A 75 -8.41 -8.39 -21.05
C LYS A 75 -9.14 -7.08 -20.70
N ILE A 76 -9.22 -6.71 -19.43
CA ILE A 76 -9.85 -5.45 -19.01
C ILE A 76 -9.02 -4.24 -19.45
N ILE A 77 -7.69 -4.29 -19.23
CA ILE A 77 -6.77 -3.22 -19.64
C ILE A 77 -6.80 -3.02 -21.17
N ASP A 78 -6.77 -4.11 -21.94
CA ASP A 78 -6.77 -4.05 -23.41
C ASP A 78 -8.09 -3.48 -23.96
N ASN A 79 -9.21 -3.70 -23.27
CA ASN A 79 -10.53 -3.23 -23.71
C ASN A 79 -10.85 -1.78 -23.28
N TYR A 80 -10.35 -1.33 -22.13
CA TYR A 80 -10.78 -0.07 -21.49
C TYR A 80 -9.63 0.88 -21.13
N SER A 81 -8.40 0.54 -21.53
CA SER A 81 -7.15 1.19 -21.12
C SER A 81 -6.86 1.06 -19.62
N GLY A 82 -5.57 1.18 -19.27
CA GLY A 82 -5.14 1.22 -17.88
C GLY A 82 -5.21 2.63 -17.28
N ASN A 83 -4.80 2.74 -16.03
CA ASN A 83 -4.63 3.97 -15.28
C ASN A 83 -3.28 3.94 -14.52
N GLU A 84 -3.05 4.92 -13.66
CA GLU A 84 -1.80 5.14 -12.95
C GLU A 84 -1.39 3.94 -12.07
N VAL A 85 -2.36 3.15 -11.60
CA VAL A 85 -2.11 2.02 -10.68
C VAL A 85 -2.23 0.65 -11.35
N SER A 86 -2.68 0.58 -12.61
CA SER A 86 -2.94 -0.68 -13.31
C SER A 86 -1.81 -1.69 -13.24
N HIS A 87 -0.57 -1.23 -13.44
CA HIS A 87 0.61 -2.09 -13.47
C HIS A 87 0.89 -2.77 -12.11
N LEU A 88 0.52 -2.12 -11.01
CA LEU A 88 0.74 -2.65 -9.65
C LEU A 88 -0.05 -3.94 -9.38
N ALA A 89 -1.03 -4.29 -10.22
CA ALA A 89 -1.72 -5.57 -10.14
C ALA A 89 -0.75 -6.76 -10.28
N PHE A 90 0.32 -6.59 -11.07
CA PHE A 90 1.28 -7.65 -11.35
C PHE A 90 2.30 -7.91 -10.23
N LEU A 91 2.34 -7.07 -9.18
CA LEU A 91 3.11 -7.33 -7.96
C LEU A 91 2.57 -8.55 -7.18
N ARG A 92 1.32 -8.94 -7.42
CA ARG A 92 0.63 -10.06 -6.75
C ARG A 92 0.59 -9.93 -5.21
N ASP A 93 0.68 -8.70 -4.73
CA ASP A 93 0.61 -8.36 -3.31
C ASP A 93 -0.76 -7.78 -2.91
N LYS A 94 -1.67 -7.61 -3.87
CA LYS A 94 -3.06 -7.16 -3.69
C LYS A 94 -4.03 -8.29 -4.06
N ASN A 95 -5.17 -8.31 -3.39
CA ASN A 95 -6.34 -9.05 -3.86
C ASN A 95 -7.03 -8.27 -4.98
N ILE A 96 -7.74 -8.99 -5.83
CA ILE A 96 -8.47 -8.40 -6.94
C ILE A 96 -9.95 -8.73 -6.76
N TYR A 97 -10.78 -7.70 -6.77
CA TYR A 97 -12.24 -7.81 -6.84
C TYR A 97 -12.65 -7.49 -8.28
N TYR A 98 -13.47 -8.34 -8.89
CA TYR A 98 -13.96 -8.12 -10.26
C TYR A 98 -15.45 -7.79 -10.21
N TYR A 99 -15.80 -6.65 -10.78
CA TYR A 99 -17.18 -6.29 -11.04
C TYR A 99 -17.60 -6.87 -12.39
N ARG A 100 -18.73 -7.60 -12.40
CA ARG A 100 -19.20 -8.35 -13.57
C ARG A 100 -20.60 -7.93 -13.96
N VAL A 101 -20.82 -7.74 -15.25
CA VAL A 101 -22.14 -7.47 -15.83
C VAL A 101 -22.40 -8.55 -16.88
N ASN A 102 -23.55 -9.23 -16.79
CA ASN A 102 -23.93 -10.32 -17.70
C ASN A 102 -22.86 -11.42 -17.85
N GLY A 103 -22.09 -11.68 -16.79
CA GLY A 103 -21.02 -12.69 -16.79
C GLY A 103 -19.68 -12.22 -17.39
N GLU A 104 -19.56 -10.99 -17.85
CA GLU A 104 -18.29 -10.42 -18.33
C GLU A 104 -17.62 -9.56 -17.26
N ASP A 105 -16.28 -9.59 -17.21
CA ASP A 105 -15.53 -8.71 -16.32
C ASP A 105 -15.43 -7.32 -16.93
N ILE A 106 -16.05 -6.35 -16.27
CA ILE A 106 -16.13 -4.96 -16.76
C ILE A 106 -15.08 -4.08 -16.09
N MET A 107 -14.77 -4.37 -14.83
CA MET A 107 -13.89 -3.57 -14.00
C MET A 107 -13.25 -4.42 -12.92
N TYR A 108 -12.04 -4.06 -12.50
CA TYR A 108 -11.43 -4.62 -11.31
C TYR A 108 -10.95 -3.56 -10.33
N PHE A 109 -10.93 -3.96 -9.06
CA PHE A 109 -10.45 -3.18 -7.94
C PHE A 109 -9.32 -3.96 -7.27
N MET A 110 -8.21 -3.28 -6.99
CA MET A 110 -7.10 -3.86 -6.25
C MET A 110 -7.18 -3.44 -4.80
N TYR A 111 -7.09 -4.38 -3.87
CA TYR A 111 -7.14 -4.06 -2.45
C TYR A 111 -6.27 -4.97 -1.59
N ARG A 112 -5.96 -4.50 -0.38
CA ARG A 112 -5.47 -5.34 0.71
C ARG A 112 -6.41 -5.27 1.89
N ARG A 113 -6.67 -6.42 2.50
CA ARG A 113 -7.40 -6.49 3.76
C ARG A 113 -6.45 -6.21 4.91
N LYS A 114 -6.89 -5.39 5.86
CA LYS A 114 -6.24 -5.18 7.15
C LYS A 114 -7.34 -5.03 8.21
N ASN A 115 -7.36 -5.93 9.19
CA ASN A 115 -8.41 -5.97 10.21
C ASN A 115 -9.81 -6.05 9.58
N ASP A 116 -10.64 -5.04 9.85
CA ASP A 116 -12.00 -4.79 9.37
C ASP A 116 -12.04 -3.88 8.13
N LYS A 117 -10.89 -3.53 7.53
CA LYS A 117 -10.84 -2.63 6.36
C LYS A 117 -10.33 -3.31 5.10
N LEU A 118 -10.97 -2.94 4.00
CA LEU A 118 -10.53 -3.23 2.64
C LEU A 118 -9.93 -1.94 2.08
N ILE A 119 -8.60 -1.92 1.98
CA ILE A 119 -7.85 -0.75 1.51
C ILE A 119 -7.58 -0.93 0.02
N PHE A 120 -8.31 -0.17 -0.79
CA PHE A 120 -8.23 -0.13 -2.24
C PHE A 120 -7.11 0.78 -2.71
N MET A 121 -6.34 0.32 -3.70
CA MET A 121 -5.24 1.08 -4.30
C MET A 121 -5.75 1.81 -5.54
N GLY A 122 -5.74 3.14 -5.49
CA GLY A 122 -6.10 4.03 -6.58
C GLY A 122 -7.49 3.81 -7.15
N GLU A 123 -7.65 4.24 -8.39
CA GLU A 123 -8.85 4.11 -9.19
C GLU A 123 -9.01 2.67 -9.67
N PRO A 124 -10.25 2.17 -9.77
CA PRO A 124 -10.49 0.89 -10.42
C PRO A 124 -10.17 0.99 -11.92
N VAL A 125 -9.90 -0.16 -12.53
CA VAL A 125 -9.50 -0.25 -13.93
C VAL A 125 -10.61 -0.96 -14.69
N GLY A 126 -11.09 -0.36 -15.79
CA GLY A 126 -12.19 -0.89 -16.59
C GLY A 126 -13.15 0.20 -17.04
N ASN A 127 -14.38 -0.20 -17.40
CA ASN A 127 -15.37 0.74 -17.91
C ASN A 127 -15.92 1.67 -16.81
N MET A 128 -15.55 2.95 -16.89
CA MET A 128 -15.92 3.98 -15.93
C MET A 128 -17.43 4.32 -15.91
N ASP A 129 -18.20 3.92 -16.93
CA ASP A 129 -19.66 4.09 -16.96
C ASP A 129 -20.35 3.31 -15.84
N TYR A 130 -19.76 2.17 -15.44
CA TYR A 130 -20.28 1.30 -14.38
C TYR A 130 -19.71 1.60 -13.00
N LEU A 131 -18.84 2.61 -12.88
CA LEU A 131 -18.08 2.89 -11.65
C LEU A 131 -18.99 3.05 -10.41
N LYS A 132 -20.07 3.82 -10.55
CA LYS A 132 -20.99 4.10 -9.42
C LYS A 132 -21.72 2.84 -8.96
N ASP A 133 -22.17 2.00 -9.88
CA ASP A 133 -22.89 0.78 -9.56
C ASP A 133 -21.95 -0.29 -8.99
N ALA A 134 -20.73 -0.39 -9.52
CA ALA A 134 -19.68 -1.25 -8.99
C ALA A 134 -19.32 -0.89 -7.53
N ILE A 135 -19.17 0.39 -7.21
CA ILE A 135 -18.89 0.83 -5.84
C ILE A 135 -20.07 0.51 -4.91
N LYS A 136 -21.33 0.70 -5.34
CA LYS A 136 -22.50 0.37 -4.53
C LYS A 136 -22.62 -1.13 -4.24
N GLU A 137 -22.36 -1.97 -5.24
CA GLU A 137 -22.32 -3.42 -5.04
C GLU A 137 -21.21 -3.80 -4.05
N LEU A 138 -20.02 -3.23 -4.24
CA LEU A 138 -18.88 -3.44 -3.36
C LEU A 138 -19.19 -3.01 -1.92
N MET A 139 -19.84 -1.86 -1.72
CA MET A 139 -20.30 -1.40 -0.40
C MET A 139 -21.28 -2.40 0.22
N THR A 140 -22.28 -2.85 -0.54
CA THR A 140 -23.29 -3.81 -0.05
C THR A 140 -22.65 -5.13 0.37
N GLN A 141 -21.72 -5.65 -0.44
CA GLN A 141 -21.01 -6.88 -0.13
C GLN A 141 -20.06 -6.72 1.06
N ALA A 142 -19.32 -5.61 1.13
CA ALA A 142 -18.44 -5.34 2.26
C ALA A 142 -19.22 -5.19 3.57
N ASP A 143 -20.35 -4.47 3.54
CA ASP A 143 -21.22 -4.28 4.70
C ASP A 143 -21.79 -5.63 5.19
N TYR A 144 -22.14 -6.57 4.27
CA TYR A 144 -22.58 -7.93 4.63
C TYR A 144 -21.52 -8.72 5.40
N TYR A 145 -20.24 -8.56 5.04
CA TYR A 145 -19.11 -9.23 5.71
C TYR A 145 -18.48 -8.39 6.84
N GLY A 146 -19.06 -7.24 7.18
CA GLY A 146 -18.57 -6.37 8.26
C GLY A 146 -17.27 -5.64 7.93
N TYR A 147 -17.01 -5.34 6.66
CA TYR A 147 -15.84 -4.58 6.22
C TYR A 147 -16.15 -3.12 5.91
N GLU A 148 -15.22 -2.24 6.29
CA GLU A 148 -15.21 -0.85 5.85
C GLU A 148 -14.31 -0.69 4.60
N LEU A 149 -14.75 0.14 3.65
CA LEU A 149 -13.98 0.46 2.46
C LEU A 149 -13.11 1.69 2.72
N VAL A 150 -11.85 1.62 2.28
CA VAL A 150 -10.91 2.75 2.26
C VAL A 150 -10.30 2.81 0.87
N PHE A 151 -10.33 3.97 0.22
CA PHE A 151 -9.73 4.19 -1.09
C PHE A 151 -8.51 5.09 -0.94
N TYR A 152 -7.34 4.59 -1.31
CA TYR A 152 -6.05 5.24 -1.09
C TYR A 152 -5.45 5.72 -2.41
N GLU A 153 -4.91 6.94 -2.43
CA GLU A 153 -4.29 7.59 -3.60
C GLU A 153 -5.25 7.74 -4.81
N ILE A 154 -6.48 8.19 -4.55
CA ILE A 154 -7.48 8.45 -5.58
C ILE A 154 -7.49 9.92 -6.04
N ASN A 155 -7.90 10.16 -7.28
CA ASN A 155 -8.08 11.50 -7.82
C ASN A 155 -9.34 12.22 -7.29
N SER A 156 -9.43 13.52 -7.63
CA SER A 156 -10.57 14.37 -7.26
C SER A 156 -11.93 13.85 -7.75
N LYS A 157 -12.00 13.27 -8.96
CA LYS A 157 -13.26 12.81 -9.57
C LYS A 157 -13.87 11.65 -8.78
N LEU A 158 -13.07 10.63 -8.46
CA LEU A 158 -13.52 9.50 -7.65
C LEU A 158 -13.81 9.95 -6.21
N THR A 159 -13.02 10.87 -5.67
CA THR A 159 -13.26 11.45 -4.34
C THR A 159 -14.64 12.10 -4.22
N MET A 160 -15.03 12.91 -5.20
CA MET A 160 -16.37 13.53 -5.22
C MET A 160 -17.49 12.50 -5.35
N LEU A 161 -17.31 11.47 -6.19
CA LEU A 161 -18.29 10.37 -6.29
C LEU A 161 -18.45 9.62 -4.96
N LEU A 162 -17.35 9.34 -4.26
CA LEU A 162 -17.39 8.67 -2.97
C LEU A 162 -18.01 9.56 -1.88
N HIS A 163 -17.82 10.88 -1.94
CA HIS A 163 -18.46 11.81 -1.03
C HIS A 163 -20.00 11.70 -1.07
N ASP A 164 -20.57 11.62 -2.28
CA ASP A 164 -22.01 11.39 -2.49
C ASP A 164 -22.49 10.05 -1.93
N LEU A 165 -21.59 9.07 -1.80
CA LEU A 165 -21.85 7.73 -1.25
C LEU A 165 -21.56 7.63 0.26
N GLY A 166 -21.33 8.76 0.94
CA GLY A 166 -21.17 8.81 2.39
C GLY A 166 -19.73 8.60 2.89
N PHE A 167 -18.74 8.82 2.03
CA PHE A 167 -17.34 8.86 2.41
C PHE A 167 -16.92 10.28 2.81
N ASP A 168 -15.95 10.34 3.71
CA ASP A 168 -15.12 11.52 3.95
C ASP A 168 -13.76 11.32 3.27
N PHE A 169 -12.98 12.38 3.15
CA PHE A 169 -11.67 12.31 2.52
C PHE A 169 -10.65 13.28 3.11
N ILE A 170 -9.39 12.91 2.97
CA ILE A 170 -8.24 13.76 3.29
C ILE A 170 -7.29 13.80 2.09
N LYS A 171 -6.75 14.98 1.78
CA LYS A 171 -5.68 15.11 0.79
C LYS A 171 -4.40 14.53 1.38
N ASN A 172 -3.75 13.60 0.68
CA ASN A 172 -2.53 12.94 1.17
C ASN A 172 -1.29 13.23 0.31
N GLY A 173 -1.45 13.88 -0.85
CA GLY A 173 -0.34 14.37 -1.66
C GLY A 173 -0.76 14.91 -3.02
N GLU A 174 0.23 15.07 -3.90
CA GLU A 174 0.03 15.46 -5.29
C GLU A 174 0.91 14.60 -6.20
N GLU A 175 0.42 14.25 -7.38
CA GLU A 175 1.15 13.54 -8.43
C GLU A 175 1.65 14.54 -9.48
N GLY A 176 2.92 14.41 -9.87
CA GLY A 176 3.59 15.40 -10.70
C GLY A 176 3.73 14.93 -12.15
N TYR A 177 3.18 15.71 -13.09
CA TYR A 177 3.24 15.40 -14.52
C TYR A 177 4.15 16.36 -15.27
N VAL A 178 4.92 15.81 -16.21
CA VAL A 178 5.76 16.56 -17.16
C VAL A 178 5.13 16.49 -18.54
N THR A 179 4.92 17.64 -19.18
CA THR A 179 4.50 17.69 -20.59
C THR A 179 5.72 17.48 -21.48
N LEU A 180 5.82 16.31 -22.13
CA LEU A 180 7.02 15.91 -22.88
C LEU A 180 7.25 16.74 -24.14
N LYS A 181 6.17 17.19 -24.78
CA LYS A 181 6.24 18.07 -25.96
C LYS A 181 7.01 19.36 -25.66
N ASP A 182 6.80 19.92 -24.48
CA ASP A 182 7.37 21.20 -24.05
C ASP A 182 8.74 21.02 -23.38
N PHE A 183 9.13 19.78 -23.07
CA PHE A 183 10.42 19.49 -22.47
C PHE A 183 11.57 19.85 -23.41
N SER A 184 12.49 20.67 -22.89
CA SER A 184 13.74 21.04 -23.56
C SER A 184 14.83 21.35 -22.54
N LEU A 185 16.04 20.85 -22.78
CA LEU A 185 17.24 21.24 -22.04
C LEU A 185 17.78 22.62 -22.47
N SER A 186 17.14 23.29 -23.43
CA SER A 186 17.53 24.61 -23.94
C SER A 186 17.20 25.75 -22.97
N GLY A 187 17.83 26.90 -23.15
CA GLY A 187 17.60 28.09 -22.33
C GLY A 187 18.48 28.21 -21.09
N LYS A 188 18.42 29.38 -20.42
CA LYS A 188 19.31 29.71 -19.29
C LYS A 188 18.98 28.93 -18.02
N LYS A 189 17.68 28.69 -17.76
CA LYS A 189 17.21 27.98 -16.55
C LYS A 189 17.67 26.51 -16.51
N LYS A 190 17.93 25.90 -17.67
CA LYS A 190 18.33 24.49 -17.83
C LYS A 190 19.84 24.27 -18.03
N ARG A 191 20.65 25.28 -17.71
CA ARG A 191 22.12 25.21 -17.88
C ARG A 191 22.75 24.14 -16.99
N GLY A 192 22.26 23.97 -15.77
CA GLY A 192 22.79 22.98 -14.81
C GLY A 192 22.54 21.56 -15.31
N GLU A 193 21.30 21.26 -15.67
CA GLU A 193 20.89 19.96 -16.20
C GLU A 193 21.61 19.62 -17.50
N ARG A 194 21.75 20.59 -18.42
CA ARG A 194 22.51 20.36 -19.66
C ARG A 194 23.99 20.08 -19.39
N ALA A 195 24.62 20.82 -18.47
CA ALA A 195 26.01 20.58 -18.10
C ALA A 195 26.19 19.19 -17.47
N LEU A 196 25.20 18.74 -16.69
CA LEU A 196 25.17 17.40 -16.10
C LEU A 196 25.08 16.31 -17.18
N ILE A 197 24.15 16.42 -18.13
CA ILE A 197 24.01 15.45 -19.22
C ILE A 197 25.28 15.37 -20.07
N ASN A 198 25.84 16.52 -20.46
CA ASN A 198 27.11 16.56 -21.21
C ASN A 198 28.27 15.97 -20.40
N LYS A 199 28.25 16.06 -19.06
CA LYS A 199 29.24 15.41 -18.21
C LYS A 199 29.10 13.88 -18.29
N PHE A 200 27.90 13.35 -18.10
CA PHE A 200 27.65 11.91 -18.18
C PHE A 200 28.03 11.34 -19.56
N GLU A 201 27.74 12.05 -20.64
CA GLU A 201 28.14 11.63 -22.00
C GLU A 201 29.67 11.60 -22.17
N ARG A 202 30.39 12.65 -21.72
CA ARG A 202 31.86 12.68 -21.78
C ARG A 202 32.51 11.60 -20.92
N GLU A 203 31.87 11.22 -19.82
CA GLU A 203 32.33 10.15 -18.93
C GLU A 203 31.88 8.76 -19.39
N GLY A 204 31.26 8.62 -20.57
CA GLY A 204 30.94 7.34 -21.18
C GLY A 204 29.69 6.66 -20.63
N TYR A 205 28.82 7.36 -19.91
CA TYR A 205 27.57 6.78 -19.42
C TYR A 205 26.54 6.67 -20.54
N THR A 206 25.98 5.47 -20.69
CA THR A 206 25.01 5.15 -21.75
C THR A 206 23.67 4.76 -21.17
N PHE A 207 22.60 5.05 -21.92
CA PHE A 207 21.23 4.65 -21.60
C PHE A 207 20.77 3.57 -22.57
N GLU A 208 20.04 2.60 -22.04
CA GLU A 208 19.43 1.54 -22.84
C GLU A 208 18.05 1.19 -22.29
N MET A 209 17.08 0.99 -23.18
CA MET A 209 15.77 0.44 -22.84
C MET A 209 15.77 -1.05 -23.21
N ILE A 210 15.59 -1.92 -22.23
CA ILE A 210 15.57 -3.37 -22.41
C ILE A 210 14.13 -3.87 -22.31
N GLU A 211 13.72 -4.67 -23.28
CA GLU A 211 12.41 -5.32 -23.31
C GLU A 211 12.45 -6.71 -22.67
N PRO A 212 11.38 -7.15 -21.98
CA PRO A 212 11.29 -8.52 -21.47
C PRO A 212 11.12 -9.53 -22.62
N PRO A 213 11.51 -10.81 -22.43
CA PRO A 213 11.96 -11.43 -21.19
C PRO A 213 13.43 -11.15 -20.87
N PHE A 214 13.72 -10.97 -19.58
CA PHE A 214 15.08 -10.70 -19.11
C PHE A 214 15.86 -11.98 -18.81
N SER A 215 17.14 -12.00 -19.14
CA SER A 215 18.05 -13.10 -18.78
C SER A 215 18.29 -13.14 -17.27
N LYS A 216 18.70 -14.31 -16.75
CA LYS A 216 19.02 -14.46 -15.32
C LYS A 216 20.21 -13.60 -14.92
N GLU A 217 21.17 -13.46 -15.82
CA GLU A 217 22.37 -12.64 -15.66
C GLU A 217 21.98 -11.17 -15.48
N LEU A 218 21.11 -10.64 -16.35
CA LEU A 218 20.61 -9.27 -16.23
C LEU A 218 19.85 -9.06 -14.92
N ILE A 219 18.94 -9.98 -14.56
CA ILE A 219 18.20 -9.89 -13.29
C ILE A 219 19.17 -9.90 -12.10
N GLN A 220 20.24 -10.69 -12.14
CA GLN A 220 21.25 -10.74 -11.09
C GLN A 220 22.03 -9.42 -10.99
N GLU A 221 22.40 -8.80 -12.11
CA GLU A 221 23.04 -7.47 -12.13
C GLU A 221 22.11 -6.38 -11.55
N LEU A 222 20.86 -6.35 -11.99
CA LEU A 222 19.85 -5.43 -11.45
C LEU A 222 19.64 -5.64 -9.95
N LYS A 223 19.68 -6.89 -9.49
CA LYS A 223 19.57 -7.23 -8.07
C LYS A 223 20.75 -6.66 -7.27
N GLN A 224 21.98 -6.72 -7.79
CA GLN A 224 23.14 -6.15 -7.10
C GLN A 224 23.03 -4.62 -6.95
N VAL A 225 22.57 -3.92 -7.99
CA VAL A 225 22.27 -2.48 -7.93
C VAL A 225 21.19 -2.20 -6.88
N SER A 226 20.13 -2.99 -6.91
CA SER A 226 19.01 -2.90 -5.97
C SER A 226 19.42 -3.12 -4.52
N ASP A 227 20.17 -4.19 -4.23
CA ASP A 227 20.63 -4.52 -2.88
C ASP A 227 21.59 -3.44 -2.36
N SER A 228 22.48 -2.93 -3.22
CA SER A 228 23.37 -1.81 -2.88
C SER A 228 22.60 -0.53 -2.56
N TRP A 229 21.48 -0.28 -3.25
CA TRP A 229 20.64 0.89 -3.03
C TRP A 229 19.84 0.79 -1.72
N LEU A 230 19.30 -0.40 -1.43
CA LEU A 230 18.51 -0.65 -0.22
C LEU A 230 19.35 -0.54 1.05
N ASP A 231 20.63 -0.90 1.00
CA ASP A 231 21.56 -0.79 2.13
C ASP A 231 21.06 -1.44 3.43
N GLY A 232 20.46 -2.63 3.31
CA GLY A 232 19.89 -3.39 4.43
C GLY A 232 18.49 -2.95 4.85
N GLN A 233 17.89 -1.93 4.20
CA GLN A 233 16.52 -1.52 4.45
C GLN A 233 15.52 -2.50 3.84
N LEU A 234 14.36 -2.63 4.51
CA LEU A 234 13.27 -3.45 4.00
C LEU A 234 12.55 -2.74 2.86
N GLU A 235 12.23 -3.50 1.83
CA GLU A 235 11.39 -3.04 0.74
C GLU A 235 9.93 -2.88 1.19
N LYS A 236 9.27 -1.87 0.63
CA LYS A 236 7.85 -1.57 0.83
C LYS A 236 6.98 -2.37 -0.15
N GLY A 237 5.67 -2.15 -0.12
CA GLY A 237 4.72 -2.77 -1.04
C GLY A 237 3.43 -1.98 -1.17
N PHE A 238 2.39 -2.64 -1.67
CA PHE A 238 1.05 -2.12 -1.92
C PHE A 238 0.97 -1.04 -2.99
N SER A 239 1.37 0.19 -2.65
CA SER A 239 1.42 1.34 -3.56
C SER A 239 2.77 1.51 -4.25
N LEU A 240 3.80 0.84 -3.75
CA LEU A 240 5.16 0.87 -4.30
C LEU A 240 5.58 -0.52 -4.76
N GLY A 241 6.31 -0.58 -5.87
CA GLY A 241 6.95 -1.80 -6.32
C GLY A 241 8.09 -2.26 -5.44
N PHE A 242 8.37 -3.55 -5.55
CA PHE A 242 9.53 -4.19 -4.95
C PHE A 242 10.19 -5.12 -5.98
N PHE A 243 11.44 -5.49 -5.71
CA PHE A 243 12.22 -6.32 -6.62
C PHE A 243 11.66 -7.75 -6.64
N ASP A 244 10.80 -8.01 -7.64
CA ASP A 244 10.23 -9.32 -7.94
C ASP A 244 10.45 -9.63 -9.42
N GLU A 245 11.09 -10.76 -9.70
CA GLU A 245 11.48 -11.14 -11.07
C GLU A 245 10.28 -11.27 -12.01
N TYR A 246 9.14 -11.77 -11.51
CA TYR A 246 7.92 -11.85 -12.30
C TYR A 246 7.37 -10.45 -12.61
N TYR A 247 7.32 -9.56 -11.62
CA TYR A 247 6.88 -8.18 -11.80
C TYR A 247 7.74 -7.43 -12.80
N LEU A 248 9.06 -7.50 -12.64
CA LEU A 248 10.01 -6.87 -13.56
C LEU A 248 9.80 -7.36 -15.00
N ASN A 249 9.59 -8.66 -15.21
CA ASN A 249 9.27 -9.23 -16.53
C ASN A 249 7.88 -8.85 -17.10
N GLN A 250 7.15 -7.90 -16.51
CA GLN A 250 5.88 -7.40 -17.07
C GLN A 250 6.02 -6.10 -17.86
N ALA A 251 7.15 -5.41 -17.80
CA ALA A 251 7.39 -4.17 -18.51
C ALA A 251 8.88 -3.99 -18.85
N ASN A 252 9.17 -3.00 -19.68
CA ASN A 252 10.54 -2.65 -20.05
C ASN A 252 11.32 -2.12 -18.84
N ILE A 253 12.65 -2.24 -18.88
CA ILE A 253 13.54 -1.66 -17.88
C ILE A 253 14.51 -0.73 -18.59
N SER A 254 14.55 0.52 -18.14
CA SER A 254 15.62 1.43 -18.50
C SER A 254 16.83 1.18 -17.62
N ILE A 255 18.02 1.17 -18.21
CA ILE A 255 19.28 1.02 -17.49
C ILE A 255 20.25 2.13 -17.87
N ILE A 256 21.12 2.47 -16.93
CA ILE A 256 22.29 3.31 -17.16
C ILE A 256 23.54 2.46 -16.92
N LYS A 257 24.42 2.42 -17.92
CA LYS A 257 25.72 1.78 -17.83
C LYS A 257 26.83 2.82 -17.74
N ASP A 258 27.90 2.50 -17.03
CA ASP A 258 29.13 3.30 -17.01
C ASP A 258 30.03 3.01 -18.23
N ALA A 259 31.20 3.65 -18.27
CA ALA A 259 32.19 3.47 -19.33
C ALA A 259 32.73 2.03 -19.44
N ASP A 260 32.65 1.25 -18.37
CA ASP A 260 33.07 -0.16 -18.32
C ASP A 260 31.90 -1.11 -18.67
N ASN A 261 30.79 -0.56 -19.19
CA ASN A 261 29.56 -1.28 -19.57
C ASN A 261 28.86 -1.99 -18.38
N LYS A 262 29.12 -1.54 -17.15
CA LYS A 262 28.48 -2.06 -15.94
C LYS A 262 27.21 -1.28 -15.62
N ILE A 263 26.13 -1.98 -15.28
CA ILE A 263 24.88 -1.35 -14.86
C ILE A 263 25.08 -0.64 -13.51
N VAL A 264 24.91 0.68 -13.50
CA VAL A 264 25.02 1.52 -12.30
C VAL A 264 23.67 1.99 -11.80
N ALA A 265 22.64 2.03 -12.65
CA ALA A 265 21.29 2.39 -12.26
C ALA A 265 20.25 1.75 -13.19
N PHE A 266 19.04 1.60 -12.69
CA PHE A 266 17.90 1.15 -13.48
C PHE A 266 16.60 1.81 -13.03
N ALA A 267 15.64 1.90 -13.94
CA ALA A 267 14.25 2.15 -13.60
C ALA A 267 13.29 1.22 -14.35
N SER A 268 12.36 0.60 -13.63
CA SER A 268 11.33 -0.26 -14.22
C SER A 268 10.18 0.59 -14.74
N MET A 269 9.80 0.39 -16.00
CA MET A 269 8.67 1.10 -16.59
C MET A 269 7.36 0.65 -15.94
N MET A 270 6.43 1.58 -15.82
CA MET A 270 5.11 1.36 -15.25
C MET A 270 4.05 1.74 -16.30
N PRO A 271 3.63 0.78 -17.15
CA PRO A 271 2.58 1.02 -18.13
C PRO A 271 1.28 1.49 -17.50
N MET A 272 0.75 2.62 -17.98
CA MET A 272 -0.50 3.23 -17.51
C MET A 272 -1.52 3.24 -18.66
N ASP A 273 -1.42 4.24 -19.53
CA ASP A 273 -2.18 4.41 -20.76
C ASP A 273 -1.21 4.54 -21.96
N ASP A 274 -1.74 4.69 -23.17
CA ASP A 274 -0.93 4.75 -24.40
C ASP A 274 -0.17 6.08 -24.59
N LYS A 275 -0.37 7.06 -23.69
CA LYS A 275 0.14 8.44 -23.83
C LYS A 275 1.09 8.85 -22.72
N THR A 276 1.17 8.06 -21.66
CA THR A 276 1.84 8.41 -20.40
C THR A 276 2.93 7.42 -20.09
N LEU A 277 4.14 7.94 -19.97
CA LEU A 277 5.28 7.18 -19.49
C LEU A 277 5.42 7.36 -17.97
N SER A 278 5.77 6.30 -17.25
CA SER A 278 6.03 6.36 -15.81
C SER A 278 7.01 5.27 -15.39
N ILE A 279 7.56 5.41 -14.18
CA ILE A 279 8.45 4.45 -13.55
C ILE A 279 7.96 4.10 -12.16
N ASP A 280 8.27 2.88 -11.72
CA ASP A 280 7.97 2.41 -10.36
C ASP A 280 9.26 2.31 -9.54
N LEU A 281 10.07 1.28 -9.78
CA LEU A 281 11.40 1.19 -9.17
C LEU A 281 12.35 2.13 -9.90
N MET A 282 13.08 2.95 -9.16
CA MET A 282 14.25 3.70 -9.65
C MET A 282 15.37 3.53 -8.64
N ARG A 283 16.44 2.82 -9.02
CA ARG A 283 17.54 2.46 -8.12
C ARG A 283 18.89 2.69 -8.77
N HIS A 284 19.88 3.04 -7.95
CA HIS A 284 21.25 3.27 -8.37
C HIS A 284 22.22 2.69 -7.35
N SER A 285 23.37 2.25 -7.83
CA SER A 285 24.43 1.71 -6.98
C SER A 285 25.07 2.83 -6.16
N LYS A 286 25.71 2.49 -5.04
CA LYS A 286 26.47 3.48 -4.23
C LYS A 286 27.64 4.10 -4.99
N GLN A 287 28.08 3.48 -6.08
CA GLN A 287 29.14 3.96 -6.95
C GLN A 287 28.64 4.92 -8.03
N ALA A 288 27.32 5.05 -8.20
CA ALA A 288 26.75 5.95 -9.20
C ALA A 288 27.12 7.41 -8.89
N PRO A 289 27.55 8.21 -9.88
CA PRO A 289 27.88 9.60 -9.67
C PRO A 289 26.69 10.44 -9.17
N SER A 290 27.01 11.55 -8.51
CA SER A 290 26.00 12.56 -8.18
C SER A 290 25.28 13.05 -9.44
N GLY A 291 23.95 13.16 -9.35
CA GLY A 291 23.08 13.52 -10.47
C GLY A 291 22.59 12.35 -11.32
N ILE A 292 22.87 11.10 -10.96
CA ILE A 292 22.39 9.92 -11.71
C ILE A 292 20.87 9.88 -11.87
N MET A 293 20.12 10.31 -10.84
CA MET A 293 18.64 10.36 -10.92
C MET A 293 18.17 11.39 -11.95
N ASP A 294 18.82 12.55 -12.04
CA ASP A 294 18.52 13.56 -13.05
C ASP A 294 18.83 13.01 -14.46
N LYS A 295 19.93 12.26 -14.62
CA LYS A 295 20.25 11.56 -15.87
C LYS A 295 19.16 10.57 -16.28
N ILE A 296 18.64 9.76 -15.34
CA ILE A 296 17.55 8.82 -15.61
C ILE A 296 16.30 9.56 -16.09
N PHE A 297 15.81 10.54 -15.33
CA PHE A 297 14.60 11.28 -15.70
C PHE A 297 14.73 12.00 -17.03
N ILE A 298 15.81 12.75 -17.24
CA ILE A 298 16.02 13.50 -18.48
C ILE A 298 16.06 12.56 -19.69
N THR A 299 16.77 11.43 -19.58
CA THR A 299 16.86 10.48 -20.69
C THR A 299 15.52 9.80 -20.95
N LEU A 300 14.73 9.52 -19.91
CA LEU A 300 13.36 9.01 -20.06
C LEU A 300 12.41 10.05 -20.67
N PHE A 301 12.58 11.34 -20.39
CA PHE A 301 11.79 12.39 -21.04
C PHE A 301 12.12 12.49 -22.53
N GLU A 302 13.41 12.41 -22.88
CA GLU A 302 13.87 12.39 -24.26
C GLU A 302 13.34 11.14 -24.99
N TYR A 303 13.51 9.96 -24.39
CA TYR A 303 12.96 8.71 -24.91
C TYR A 303 11.44 8.79 -25.10
N GLY A 304 10.71 9.29 -24.11
CA GLY A 304 9.26 9.43 -24.19
C GLY A 304 8.84 10.35 -25.33
N LYS A 305 9.53 11.49 -25.49
CA LYS A 305 9.29 12.44 -26.57
C LYS A 305 9.57 11.84 -27.95
N GLU A 306 10.66 11.08 -28.09
CA GLU A 306 11.04 10.40 -29.34
C GLU A 306 10.06 9.30 -29.74
N ASN A 307 9.46 8.62 -28.75
CA ASN A 307 8.50 7.53 -28.96
C ASN A 307 7.03 8.01 -28.96
N GLY A 308 6.79 9.32 -28.99
CA GLY A 308 5.44 9.88 -29.16
C GLY A 308 4.58 9.93 -27.90
N TYR A 309 5.15 9.71 -26.71
CA TYR A 309 4.44 9.93 -25.45
C TYR A 309 4.16 11.43 -25.24
N GLU A 310 2.98 11.74 -24.71
CA GLU A 310 2.54 13.13 -24.49
C GLU A 310 3.03 13.65 -23.13
N ARG A 311 3.06 12.79 -22.12
CA ARG A 311 3.34 13.15 -20.72
C ARG A 311 4.16 12.08 -20.00
N PHE A 312 4.87 12.51 -18.97
CA PHE A 312 5.55 11.62 -18.02
C PHE A 312 4.99 11.84 -16.62
N ASP A 313 4.60 10.76 -15.95
CA ASP A 313 4.20 10.77 -14.56
C ASP A 313 5.44 10.52 -13.67
N MET A 314 5.82 11.52 -12.88
CA MET A 314 6.94 11.41 -11.93
C MET A 314 6.53 10.78 -10.60
N GLY A 315 5.27 10.35 -10.47
CA GLY A 315 4.67 9.74 -9.30
C GLY A 315 4.38 10.74 -8.18
N MET A 316 3.88 10.21 -7.07
CA MET A 316 3.41 10.98 -5.92
C MET A 316 4.52 11.77 -5.19
N ALA A 317 4.22 13.01 -4.81
CA ALA A 317 4.91 13.81 -3.81
C ALA A 317 3.99 13.94 -2.59
N PRO A 318 4.28 13.23 -1.50
CA PRO A 318 3.38 13.21 -0.36
C PRO A 318 3.30 14.51 0.42
N LEU A 319 2.17 14.72 1.11
CA LEU A 319 1.87 15.85 2.01
C LEU A 319 2.05 17.25 1.42
N ALA A 320 2.34 17.35 0.14
CA ALA A 320 2.61 18.64 -0.43
C ALA A 320 1.32 19.47 -0.52
N ASN A 321 1.39 20.68 0.05
CA ASN A 321 0.24 21.57 0.23
C ASN A 321 -0.91 20.95 1.06
N VAL A 322 -0.62 20.07 2.01
CA VAL A 322 -1.59 19.60 3.02
C VAL A 322 -1.43 20.46 4.28
N GLY A 323 -2.54 20.95 4.86
CA GLY A 323 -2.51 21.71 6.11
C GLY A 323 -1.87 23.11 6.05
N THR A 324 -1.69 23.70 4.87
CA THR A 324 -1.02 25.01 4.70
C THR A 324 -1.91 26.21 5.08
N SER A 325 -3.20 25.99 5.34
CA SER A 325 -4.15 27.02 5.76
C SER A 325 -4.22 27.14 7.28
N GLN A 326 -4.37 28.36 7.80
CA GLN A 326 -4.52 28.59 9.25
C GLN A 326 -5.89 28.11 9.79
N TYR A 327 -6.81 27.73 8.90
CA TYR A 327 -8.15 27.20 9.21
C TYR A 327 -8.24 25.67 9.02
N SER A 328 -7.11 25.03 8.74
CA SER A 328 -6.96 23.58 8.64
C SER A 328 -7.28 22.88 9.96
N PHE A 329 -8.22 21.93 9.96
CA PHE A 329 -8.72 21.28 11.18
C PHE A 329 -7.68 20.38 11.87
N ILE A 330 -7.94 20.02 13.13
CA ILE A 330 -7.08 19.21 14.02
C ILE A 330 -6.70 17.84 13.40
N GLU A 331 -7.50 17.35 12.47
CA GLU A 331 -7.27 16.13 11.69
C GLU A 331 -6.06 16.24 10.73
N GLU A 332 -5.72 17.43 10.20
CA GLU A 332 -4.52 17.64 9.38
C GLU A 332 -3.22 17.59 10.21
N ARG A 333 -3.28 17.93 11.51
CA ARG A 333 -2.12 17.81 12.42
C ARG A 333 -1.83 16.35 12.78
N ALA A 334 -2.85 15.50 12.84
CA ALA A 334 -2.68 14.06 13.03
C ALA A 334 -2.15 13.38 11.75
N ALA A 335 -2.55 13.86 10.57
CA ALA A 335 -2.01 13.41 9.29
C ALA A 335 -0.52 13.79 9.14
N HIS A 336 -0.12 15.00 9.54
CA HIS A 336 1.30 15.38 9.63
C HIS A 336 2.09 14.40 10.51
N PHE A 337 1.56 14.05 11.69
CA PHE A 337 2.25 13.19 12.65
C PHE A 337 2.38 11.72 12.19
N ILE A 338 1.37 11.13 11.55
CA ILE A 338 1.44 9.73 11.09
C ILE A 338 2.37 9.60 9.86
N TYR A 339 2.41 10.65 9.03
CA TYR A 339 3.10 10.60 7.75
C TYR A 339 4.60 10.94 7.87
N GLU A 340 5.00 11.80 8.82
CA GLU A 340 6.40 12.07 9.17
C GLU A 340 7.16 10.79 9.59
N TYR A 341 6.44 9.81 10.16
CA TYR A 341 6.98 8.50 10.54
C TYR A 341 6.74 7.38 9.51
N GLY A 342 6.01 7.65 8.42
CA GLY A 342 5.60 6.67 7.40
C GLY A 342 6.61 6.45 6.26
N TYR A 343 7.40 7.46 5.89
CA TYR A 343 8.49 7.34 4.91
C TYR A 343 9.85 7.59 5.56
N SER A 344 10.62 6.52 5.75
CA SER A 344 12.04 6.58 6.11
C SER A 344 12.96 6.94 4.93
N PHE A 345 12.41 7.40 3.79
CA PHE A 345 13.23 7.80 2.64
C PHE A 345 12.78 9.14 2.10
N TYR A 346 13.69 10.11 2.20
CA TYR A 346 13.62 11.50 1.77
C TYR A 346 12.52 12.32 2.47
N GLY A 347 12.93 13.35 3.20
CA GLY A 347 12.01 14.36 3.72
C GLY A 347 11.13 14.89 2.58
N PHE A 348 9.82 14.80 2.75
CA PHE A 348 8.82 14.99 1.69
C PHE A 348 8.97 16.29 0.90
N GLN A 349 9.35 17.36 1.60
CA GLN A 349 9.63 18.66 0.98
C GLN A 349 10.75 18.56 -0.04
N GLY A 350 11.85 17.86 0.29
CA GLY A 350 12.97 17.66 -0.63
C GLY A 350 12.62 16.82 -1.86
N LEU A 351 11.67 15.87 -1.74
CA LEU A 351 11.21 15.09 -2.89
C LEU A 351 10.35 15.93 -3.84
N ARG A 352 9.46 16.77 -3.32
CA ARG A 352 8.69 17.70 -4.14
C ARG A 352 9.59 18.74 -4.79
N ASP A 353 10.43 19.41 -4.02
CA ASP A 353 11.34 20.46 -4.52
C ASP A 353 12.26 19.89 -5.62
N TYR A 354 12.66 18.62 -5.48
CA TYR A 354 13.38 17.90 -6.53
C TYR A 354 12.53 17.74 -7.81
N LYS A 355 11.28 17.31 -7.69
CA LYS A 355 10.36 17.10 -8.82
C LYS A 355 9.96 18.41 -9.50
N ASP A 356 9.83 19.51 -8.76
CA ASP A 356 9.49 20.85 -9.26
C ASP A 356 10.49 21.37 -10.31
N LYS A 357 11.69 20.79 -10.39
CA LYS A 357 12.63 21.04 -11.50
C LYS A 357 12.03 20.71 -12.87
N TYR A 358 11.14 19.72 -12.95
CA TYR A 358 10.65 19.14 -14.20
C TYR A 358 9.13 19.17 -14.33
N VAL A 359 8.41 19.04 -13.23
CA VAL A 359 6.94 18.96 -13.21
C VAL A 359 6.33 20.21 -13.83
N SER A 360 5.42 20.00 -14.78
CA SER A 360 4.66 21.04 -15.46
C SER A 360 3.38 21.39 -14.70
N TYR A 361 2.70 20.38 -14.14
CA TYR A 361 1.50 20.55 -13.32
C TYR A 361 1.35 19.42 -12.31
N TRP A 362 0.65 19.72 -11.23
CA TRP A 362 0.41 18.80 -10.11
C TRP A 362 -1.08 18.44 -10.03
N LEU A 363 -1.38 17.15 -9.83
CA LEU A 363 -2.74 16.66 -9.60
C LEU A 363 -2.91 16.16 -8.16
N PRO A 364 -3.93 16.60 -7.42
CA PRO A 364 -4.10 16.19 -6.03
C PRO A 364 -4.58 14.74 -5.91
N LYS A 365 -4.04 14.04 -4.89
CA LYS A 365 -4.43 12.70 -4.49
C LYS A 365 -5.02 12.70 -3.08
N TYR A 366 -6.00 11.83 -2.87
CA TYR A 366 -6.78 11.76 -1.65
C TYR A 366 -6.84 10.34 -1.09
N THR A 367 -7.13 10.24 0.20
CA THR A 367 -7.60 9.02 0.85
C THR A 367 -9.05 9.23 1.26
N ALA A 368 -9.95 8.40 0.75
CA ALA A 368 -11.36 8.39 1.14
C ALA A 368 -11.67 7.23 2.09
N TYR A 369 -12.47 7.51 3.12
CA TYR A 369 -12.83 6.58 4.19
C TYR A 369 -14.29 6.80 4.60
N ARG A 370 -14.93 5.81 5.24
CA ARG A 370 -16.32 5.97 5.69
C ARG A 370 -16.40 7.09 6.75
N LYS A 371 -17.41 7.98 6.67
CA LYS A 371 -17.57 9.15 7.58
C LYS A 371 -17.58 8.82 9.08
N ARG A 372 -17.86 7.56 9.46
CA ARG A 372 -17.93 7.13 10.87
C ARG A 372 -16.61 6.50 11.37
N SER A 373 -15.66 6.25 10.47
CA SER A 373 -14.37 5.64 10.81
C SER A 373 -13.42 6.67 11.41
N SER A 374 -12.59 6.24 12.35
CA SER A 374 -11.51 7.10 12.85
C SER A 374 -10.44 7.30 11.78
N ILE A 375 -10.18 8.55 11.42
CA ILE A 375 -9.13 8.93 10.46
C ILE A 375 -7.75 8.45 10.91
N VAL A 376 -7.44 8.58 12.20
CA VAL A 376 -6.16 8.15 12.78
C VAL A 376 -5.96 6.64 12.61
N SER A 377 -6.97 5.84 13.00
CA SER A 377 -6.92 4.38 12.84
C SER A 377 -6.77 3.99 11.37
N THR A 378 -7.52 4.64 10.48
CA THR A 378 -7.48 4.39 9.03
C THR A 378 -6.09 4.66 8.47
N MET A 379 -5.49 5.80 8.81
CA MET A 379 -4.15 6.15 8.32
C MET A 379 -3.05 5.24 8.87
N LEU A 380 -3.16 4.76 10.12
CA LEU A 380 -2.23 3.77 10.68
C LEU A 380 -2.30 2.44 9.94
N GLU A 381 -3.50 1.98 9.57
CA GLU A 381 -3.69 0.74 8.82
C GLU A 381 -3.18 0.85 7.38
N VAL A 382 -3.48 1.97 6.70
CA VAL A 382 -2.91 2.30 5.39
C VAL A 382 -1.37 2.29 5.45
N THR A 383 -0.79 2.98 6.44
CA THR A 383 0.67 3.02 6.63
C THR A 383 1.26 1.64 6.88
N SER A 384 0.59 0.81 7.69
CA SER A 384 1.00 -0.58 7.93
C SER A 384 0.95 -1.42 6.66
N VAL A 385 -0.02 -1.20 5.78
CA VAL A 385 -0.15 -1.91 4.51
C VAL A 385 0.95 -1.49 3.54
N VAL A 386 1.22 -0.19 3.39
CA VAL A 386 2.28 0.34 2.52
C VAL A 386 3.68 -0.11 2.98
N ASN A 387 3.94 -0.11 4.28
CA ASN A 387 5.25 -0.46 4.84
C ASN A 387 5.48 -1.97 5.01
N SER A 388 4.63 -2.84 4.45
CA SER A 388 4.80 -4.29 4.55
C SER A 388 4.68 -5.00 3.21
N LYS A 389 5.63 -5.90 2.93
CA LYS A 389 5.46 -6.92 1.90
C LYS A 389 4.44 -7.96 2.36
N ARG A 390 3.51 -8.33 1.49
CA ARG A 390 2.47 -9.33 1.76
C ARG A 390 3.02 -10.66 2.32
N ARG A 391 4.21 -11.11 1.89
CA ARG A 391 4.84 -12.37 2.36
C ARG A 391 5.16 -12.38 3.86
N GLU A 392 5.42 -11.23 4.49
CA GLU A 392 5.65 -11.15 5.93
C GLU A 392 4.34 -11.16 6.73
N GLN A 393 3.29 -10.56 6.18
CA GLN A 393 1.97 -10.53 6.82
C GLN A 393 1.33 -11.92 6.84
N PHE A 394 1.43 -12.70 5.75
CA PHE A 394 0.90 -14.07 5.71
C PHE A 394 1.64 -15.01 6.68
N ARG A 395 2.95 -14.84 6.87
CA ARG A 395 3.71 -15.58 7.91
C ARG A 395 3.26 -15.22 9.33
N ARG A 396 2.95 -13.95 9.60
CA ARG A 396 2.41 -13.49 10.89
C ARG A 396 0.97 -13.97 11.13
N GLU A 397 0.10 -13.91 10.11
CA GLU A 397 -1.28 -14.39 10.20
C GLU A 397 -1.35 -15.92 10.37
N ILE A 398 -0.50 -16.70 9.68
CA ILE A 398 -0.37 -18.14 9.91
C ILE A 398 0.22 -18.45 11.28
N SER A 399 1.21 -17.67 11.74
CA SER A 399 1.81 -17.82 13.07
C SER A 399 0.79 -17.59 14.18
N LEU A 400 -0.08 -16.59 14.02
CA LEU A 400 -1.15 -16.30 14.98
C LEU A 400 -2.23 -17.38 14.88
N SER A 401 -2.67 -17.76 13.68
CA SER A 401 -3.68 -18.83 13.53
C SER A 401 -3.21 -20.18 14.07
N ARG A 402 -1.90 -20.49 13.99
CA ARG A 402 -1.29 -21.69 14.60
C ARG A 402 -1.12 -21.62 16.12
N PHE A 403 -1.12 -20.42 16.69
CA PHE A 403 -1.06 -20.24 18.14
C PHE A 403 -2.43 -20.43 18.80
N TRP A 404 -3.50 -20.31 18.02
CA TRP A 404 -4.91 -20.46 18.42
C TRP A 404 -5.60 -21.70 17.83
N SER A 405 -4.86 -22.55 17.09
CA SER A 405 -5.28 -23.89 16.66
C SER A 405 -4.56 -24.93 17.50
#